data_AF-A0A0F8VY12-F1
#
_entry.id   AF-A0A0F8VY12-F1
#
_cell.length_a   1.000
_cell.length_b   1.000
_cell.length_c   1.000
_cell.angle_alpha   90.00
_cell.angle_beta   90.00
_cell.angle_gamma   90.00
#
_symmetry.space_group_name_H-M   'P 1'
#
loop_
_entity.id
_entity.type
_entity.pdbx_description
1 polymer ?
#
loop_
_entity_poly.entity_id
_entity_poly.type
_entity_poly.pdbx_seq_one_letter_code
_entity_poly.pdbx_strand_id
1 'polypeptide(L)'
;MKILNLYKDHSIPFITEGNKHARDGWVNVHCPFCAGEQNYHLGYELDSNHFNCWRCGGHFQDQTIAKLLHITTDKAEQLIREYEGITRHPKKKIKVKINLHPFKYPSGELKLCPHHIKYLEGRGFDPYLLSKEWGVSGTGPTSKLDHIDYSHRILAPIEWNGRVVSFQTRSLKANDPIKYLACLMAREEIHHQRILYGNQSLWRKRGVCVEGITDVWRLGAQSFG
;
A
#
# COMPACT_ATOMS: atom_id res chain seq x y z
N MET A 1 1.66 -21.67 7.60
CA MET A 1 2.78 -22.61 7.86
C MET A 1 3.41 -22.30 9.21
N LYS A 2 3.76 -23.34 9.99
CA LYS A 2 4.52 -23.19 11.26
C LYS A 2 6.01 -22.93 10.98
N ILE A 3 6.34 -21.75 10.43
CA ILE A 3 7.69 -21.43 9.94
C ILE A 3 8.78 -21.56 11.02
N LEU A 4 8.49 -21.19 12.27
CA LEU A 4 9.45 -21.25 13.37
C LEU A 4 9.86 -22.70 13.67
N ASN A 5 8.94 -23.65 13.50
CA ASN A 5 9.25 -25.07 13.65
C ASN A 5 10.14 -25.51 12.49
N LEU A 6 9.80 -25.15 11.25
CA LEU A 6 10.62 -25.48 10.08
C LEU A 6 12.06 -24.95 10.23
N TYR A 7 12.24 -23.71 10.65
CA TYR A 7 13.57 -23.16 10.86
C TYR A 7 14.34 -23.87 11.98
N LYS A 8 13.67 -24.23 13.08
CA LYS A 8 14.31 -24.98 14.18
C LYS A 8 14.69 -26.39 13.73
N ASP A 9 13.76 -27.12 13.13
CA ASP A 9 13.90 -28.52 12.74
C ASP A 9 14.97 -28.68 11.65
N HIS A 10 15.14 -27.68 10.78
CA HIS A 10 16.17 -27.65 9.74
C HIS A 10 17.39 -26.77 10.08
N SER A 11 17.51 -26.31 11.33
CA SER A 11 18.65 -25.51 11.81
C SER A 11 18.96 -24.27 10.96
N ILE A 12 17.93 -23.62 10.41
CA ILE A 12 18.07 -22.35 9.70
C ILE A 12 18.24 -21.23 10.74
N PRO A 13 19.34 -20.46 10.71
CA PRO A 13 19.50 -19.31 11.60
C PRO A 13 18.44 -18.25 11.32
N PHE A 14 17.67 -17.89 12.35
CA PHE A 14 16.63 -16.87 12.26
C PHE A 14 16.67 -15.95 13.47
N ILE A 15 16.08 -14.77 13.30
CA ILE A 15 15.86 -13.80 14.36
C ILE A 15 14.40 -13.35 14.36
N THR A 16 13.88 -13.05 15.55
CA THR A 16 12.54 -12.49 15.75
C THR A 16 12.59 -11.09 16.37
N GLU A 17 13.74 -10.71 16.94
CA GLU A 17 13.99 -9.43 17.61
C GLU A 17 15.48 -9.04 17.50
N GLY A 18 15.85 -7.83 17.93
CA GLY A 18 17.27 -7.44 18.09
C GLY A 18 18.02 -7.03 16.81
N ASN A 19 17.35 -6.92 15.66
CA ASN A 19 17.92 -6.39 14.41
C ASN A 19 17.05 -5.26 13.87
N LYS A 20 17.63 -4.30 13.14
CA LYS A 20 16.89 -3.20 12.48
C LYS A 20 15.74 -3.67 11.57
N HIS A 21 15.77 -4.93 11.13
CA HIS A 21 14.73 -5.56 10.30
C HIS A 21 13.76 -6.48 11.06
N ALA A 22 14.05 -6.79 12.33
CA ALA A 22 13.15 -7.58 13.17
C ALA A 22 12.04 -6.67 13.72
N ARG A 23 10.80 -6.98 13.36
CA ARG A 23 9.59 -6.28 13.81
C ARG A 23 8.57 -7.32 14.26
N ASP A 24 7.68 -6.96 15.16
CA ASP A 24 6.61 -7.84 15.62
C ASP A 24 5.82 -8.42 14.44
N GLY A 25 5.60 -9.74 14.46
CA GLY A 25 4.93 -10.48 13.39
C GLY A 25 5.85 -10.98 12.27
N TRP A 26 7.15 -10.68 12.32
CA TRP A 26 8.13 -11.10 11.30
C TRP A 26 9.23 -11.99 11.88
N VAL A 27 9.64 -12.98 11.10
CA VAL A 27 10.77 -13.86 11.40
C VAL A 27 11.78 -13.76 10.26
N ASN A 28 13.00 -13.31 10.57
CA ASN A 28 13.97 -12.96 9.55
C ASN A 28 15.10 -13.99 9.47
N VAL A 29 15.51 -14.30 8.24
CA VAL A 29 16.62 -15.20 7.88
C VAL A 29 17.53 -14.51 6.85
N HIS A 30 18.68 -15.13 6.63
CA HIS A 30 19.58 -14.80 5.55
C HIS A 30 18.91 -15.03 4.18
N CYS A 31 18.97 -14.03 3.29
CA CYS A 31 18.29 -14.10 2.00
C CYS A 31 19.13 -14.91 1.01
N PRO A 32 18.68 -16.08 0.52
CA PRO A 32 19.45 -16.89 -0.43
C PRO A 32 19.36 -16.36 -1.88
N PHE A 33 18.62 -15.27 -2.11
CA PHE A 33 18.49 -14.62 -3.41
C PHE A 33 19.42 -13.41 -3.57
N CYS A 34 19.92 -12.85 -2.46
CA CYS A 34 20.82 -11.71 -2.49
C CYS A 34 22.28 -12.15 -2.53
N ALA A 35 23.11 -11.46 -3.33
CA ALA A 35 24.56 -11.53 -3.23
C ALA A 35 25.09 -10.53 -2.18
N GLY A 36 26.07 -10.92 -1.36
CA GLY A 36 26.74 -10.04 -0.39
C GLY A 36 26.43 -10.37 1.07
N GLU A 37 26.50 -9.37 1.95
CA GLU A 37 26.42 -9.56 3.40
C GLU A 37 25.09 -10.18 3.87
N GLN A 38 25.25 -11.15 4.77
CA GLN A 38 24.17 -11.92 5.37
C GLN A 38 23.64 -11.20 6.61
N ASN A 39 22.69 -10.29 6.42
CA ASN A 39 22.16 -9.40 7.49
C ASN A 39 20.64 -9.56 7.74
N TYR A 40 20.13 -10.80 7.68
CA TYR A 40 18.73 -11.14 7.99
C TYR A 40 17.67 -10.31 7.24
N HIS A 41 17.91 -10.03 5.95
CA HIS A 41 17.01 -9.18 5.15
C HIS A 41 15.73 -9.88 4.70
N LEU A 42 15.66 -11.21 4.73
CA LEU A 42 14.50 -11.96 4.27
C LEU A 42 13.60 -12.28 5.45
N GLY A 43 12.46 -11.61 5.55
CA GLY A 43 11.46 -11.84 6.59
C GLY A 43 10.30 -12.66 6.09
N TYR A 44 9.80 -13.50 6.97
CA TYR A 44 8.55 -14.22 6.84
C TYR A 44 7.51 -13.59 7.76
N GLU A 45 6.37 -13.18 7.21
CA GLU A 45 5.27 -12.60 7.99
C GLU A 45 4.32 -13.72 8.46
N LEU A 46 4.08 -13.78 9.78
CA LEU A 46 3.46 -14.93 10.43
C LEU A 46 1.96 -15.08 10.13
N ASP A 47 1.24 -14.00 9.84
CA ASP A 47 -0.23 -14.01 9.71
C ASP A 47 -0.68 -14.33 8.27
N SER A 48 -0.06 -13.68 7.31
CA SER A 48 -0.33 -13.76 5.87
C SER A 48 0.59 -14.73 5.14
N ASN A 49 1.58 -15.31 5.83
CA ASN A 49 2.42 -16.40 5.35
C ASN A 49 3.19 -16.07 4.05
N HIS A 50 3.79 -14.90 3.95
CA HIS A 50 4.58 -14.53 2.78
C HIS A 50 6.01 -14.14 3.14
N PHE A 51 6.89 -14.25 2.15
CA PHE A 51 8.28 -13.83 2.26
C PHE A 51 8.47 -12.48 1.57
N ASN A 52 9.17 -11.58 2.25
CA ASN A 52 9.63 -10.32 1.68
C ASN A 52 11.09 -10.09 2.07
N CYS A 53 11.92 -9.72 1.10
CA CYS A 53 13.29 -9.29 1.35
C CYS A 53 13.37 -7.76 1.27
N TRP A 54 13.97 -7.14 2.28
CA TRP A 54 14.12 -5.69 2.36
C TRP A 54 15.12 -5.15 1.32
N ARG A 55 15.82 -6.04 0.61
CA ARG A 55 16.76 -5.69 -0.46
C ARG A 55 16.27 -6.06 -1.87
N CYS A 56 15.68 -7.24 -2.04
CA CYS A 56 15.29 -7.74 -3.38
C CYS A 56 13.79 -8.02 -3.55
N GLY A 57 12.96 -7.68 -2.57
CA GLY A 57 11.49 -7.74 -2.68
C GLY A 57 10.88 -9.10 -2.34
N GLY A 58 9.65 -9.31 -2.81
CA GLY A 58 8.83 -10.49 -2.47
C GLY A 58 9.33 -11.78 -3.11
N HIS A 59 9.16 -12.90 -2.40
CA HIS A 59 9.53 -14.23 -2.88
C HIS A 59 8.43 -15.27 -2.62
N PHE A 60 8.32 -16.25 -3.50
CA PHE A 60 7.41 -17.39 -3.31
C PHE A 60 7.93 -18.35 -2.24
N GLN A 61 7.02 -18.97 -1.49
CA GLN A 61 7.37 -19.80 -0.33
C GLN A 61 8.16 -21.05 -0.74
N ASP A 62 7.67 -21.79 -1.74
CA ASP A 62 8.30 -22.98 -2.31
C ASP A 62 9.73 -22.71 -2.77
N GLN A 63 9.94 -21.64 -3.55
CA GLN A 63 11.27 -21.25 -4.04
C GLN A 63 12.20 -20.84 -2.91
N THR A 64 11.66 -20.14 -1.90
CA THR A 64 12.43 -19.67 -0.76
C THR A 64 12.91 -20.84 0.09
N ILE A 65 12.00 -21.74 0.46
CA ILE A 65 12.31 -22.94 1.23
C ILE A 65 13.26 -23.87 0.45
N ALA A 66 13.03 -24.05 -0.85
CA ALA A 66 13.91 -24.82 -1.73
C ALA A 66 15.35 -24.31 -1.69
N LYS A 67 15.54 -22.98 -1.77
CA LYS A 67 16.86 -22.37 -1.69
C LYS A 67 17.49 -22.39 -0.30
N LEU A 68 16.71 -22.16 0.76
CA LEU A 68 17.21 -22.19 2.13
C LEU A 68 17.70 -23.59 2.54
N LEU A 69 17.03 -24.63 2.06
CA LEU A 69 17.31 -26.02 2.40
C LEU A 69 18.13 -26.77 1.33
N HIS A 70 18.44 -26.12 0.21
CA HIS A 70 19.11 -26.72 -0.94
C HIS A 70 18.39 -27.98 -1.47
N ILE A 71 17.06 -27.91 -1.57
CA ILE A 71 16.19 -28.97 -2.10
C ILE A 71 15.48 -28.51 -3.37
N THR A 72 14.82 -29.44 -4.07
CA THR A 72 13.97 -29.10 -5.21
C THR A 72 12.69 -28.39 -4.75
N THR A 73 12.08 -27.60 -5.62
CA THR A 73 10.77 -26.97 -5.37
C THR A 73 9.70 -27.99 -5.01
N ASP A 74 9.70 -29.16 -5.65
CA ASP A 74 8.74 -30.24 -5.35
C ASP A 74 8.88 -30.76 -3.92
N LYS A 75 10.12 -30.95 -3.45
CA LYS A 75 10.38 -31.35 -2.05
C LYS A 75 10.03 -30.22 -1.09
N ALA A 76 10.28 -28.97 -1.46
CA ALA A 76 9.89 -27.81 -0.66
C ALA A 76 8.37 -27.69 -0.52
N GLU A 77 7.60 -27.96 -1.58
CA GLU A 77 6.13 -28.00 -1.49
C GLU A 77 5.64 -29.10 -0.55
N GLN A 78 6.24 -30.30 -0.61
CA GLN A 78 5.92 -31.39 0.31
C GLN A 78 6.18 -30.99 1.75
N LEU A 79 7.35 -30.42 2.02
CA LEU A 79 7.73 -29.92 3.33
C LEU A 79 6.76 -28.82 3.81
N ILE A 80 6.43 -27.84 2.97
CA ILE A 80 5.47 -26.80 3.32
C ILE A 80 4.13 -27.41 3.76
N ARG A 81 3.62 -28.43 3.04
CA ARG A 81 2.37 -29.12 3.41
C ARG A 81 2.47 -29.82 4.77
N GLU A 82 3.62 -30.43 5.09
CA GLU A 82 3.87 -31.06 6.40
C GLU A 82 3.81 -30.04 7.53
N TYR A 83 4.46 -28.88 7.36
CA TYR A 83 4.51 -27.80 8.35
C TYR A 83 3.27 -26.89 8.35
N GLU A 84 2.41 -26.99 7.35
CA GLU A 84 1.07 -26.40 7.34
C GLU A 84 0.07 -27.25 8.14
N GLY A 85 0.35 -28.55 8.32
CA GLY A 85 -0.60 -29.51 8.89
C GLY A 85 -1.71 -29.82 7.89
N ILE A 86 -2.33 -31.00 8.02
CA ILE A 86 -3.51 -31.39 7.25
C ILE A 86 -4.72 -30.57 7.73
N THR A 87 -4.70 -29.28 7.44
CA THR A 87 -5.91 -28.48 7.31
C THR A 87 -5.83 -27.85 5.94
N ARG A 88 -6.54 -28.47 4.99
CA ARG A 88 -7.17 -27.71 3.91
C ARG A 88 -8.12 -26.72 4.59
N HIS A 89 -7.58 -25.65 5.15
CA HIS A 89 -8.31 -24.42 5.10
C HIS A 89 -8.38 -24.14 3.61
N PRO A 90 -9.57 -24.20 2.96
CA PRO A 90 -9.71 -23.45 1.73
C PRO A 90 -9.12 -22.08 2.03
N LYS A 91 -8.39 -21.47 1.09
CA LYS A 91 -8.21 -20.02 1.14
C LYS A 91 -9.63 -19.49 1.26
N LYS A 92 -10.12 -19.28 2.49
CA LYS A 92 -11.11 -18.27 2.76
C LYS A 92 -10.33 -17.10 2.21
N LYS A 93 -10.70 -16.66 0.99
CA LYS A 93 -10.73 -15.25 0.72
C LYS A 93 -11.30 -14.72 2.02
N ILE A 94 -10.46 -14.12 2.85
CA ILE A 94 -10.96 -13.27 3.90
C ILE A 94 -11.66 -12.23 3.05
N LYS A 95 -12.93 -12.49 2.72
CA LYS A 95 -13.89 -11.45 2.47
C LYS A 95 -13.86 -10.81 3.83
N VAL A 96 -12.91 -9.88 4.02
CA VAL A 96 -13.03 -8.88 5.05
C VAL A 96 -14.47 -8.45 4.86
N LYS A 97 -15.33 -8.74 5.84
CA LYS A 97 -16.66 -8.17 5.85
C LYS A 97 -16.37 -6.69 6.05
N ILE A 98 -16.09 -6.02 4.95
CA ILE A 98 -15.95 -4.58 4.91
C ILE A 98 -17.38 -4.14 5.17
N ASN A 99 -17.65 -3.71 6.40
CA ASN A 99 -18.90 -3.03 6.70
C ASN A 99 -18.81 -1.72 5.91
N LEU A 100 -19.40 -1.72 4.71
CA LEU A 100 -19.43 -0.56 3.84
C LEU A 100 -20.23 0.51 4.56
N HIS A 101 -19.52 1.49 5.07
CA HIS A 101 -20.09 2.72 5.59
C HIS A 101 -20.29 3.69 4.42
N PRO A 102 -21.27 4.60 4.52
CA PRO A 102 -21.39 5.66 3.53
C PRO A 102 -20.08 6.42 3.37
N PHE A 103 -19.77 6.78 2.12
CA PHE A 103 -18.67 7.66 1.78
C PHE A 103 -18.80 8.96 2.58
N LYS A 104 -17.69 9.39 3.16
CA LYS A 104 -17.59 10.71 3.81
C LYS A 104 -16.15 11.19 3.70
N TYR A 105 -15.98 12.50 3.56
CA TYR A 105 -14.68 13.12 3.71
C TYR A 105 -14.24 13.15 5.18
N PRO A 106 -12.93 13.37 5.44
CA PRO A 106 -12.45 13.68 6.78
C PRO A 106 -13.21 14.87 7.40
N SER A 107 -13.31 14.88 8.72
CA SER A 107 -13.97 15.95 9.48
C SER A 107 -13.27 17.30 9.30
N GLY A 108 -14.01 18.37 9.59
CA GLY A 108 -13.51 19.74 9.51
C GLY A 108 -13.77 20.42 8.18
N GLU A 109 -13.22 21.62 8.01
CA GLU A 109 -13.39 22.41 6.79
C GLU A 109 -12.47 21.91 5.69
N LEU A 110 -13.04 21.59 4.52
CA LEU A 110 -12.32 21.16 3.33
C LEU A 110 -12.13 22.33 2.39
N LYS A 111 -11.11 23.14 2.65
CA LYS A 111 -10.75 24.29 1.81
C LYS A 111 -9.24 24.43 1.73
N LEU A 112 -8.77 25.00 0.63
CA LEU A 112 -7.37 25.36 0.48
C LEU A 112 -7.04 26.56 1.37
N CYS A 113 -6.57 26.29 2.58
CA CYS A 113 -5.94 27.30 3.45
C CYS A 113 -4.54 27.73 2.93
N PRO A 114 -3.96 28.85 3.42
CA PRO A 114 -2.69 29.39 2.93
C PRO A 114 -1.51 28.40 2.88
N HIS A 115 -1.42 27.46 3.83
CA HIS A 115 -0.37 26.44 3.80
C HIS A 115 -0.52 25.44 2.65
N HIS A 116 -1.76 25.12 2.25
CA HIS A 116 -2.05 24.27 1.09
C HIS A 116 -1.68 24.99 -0.21
N ILE A 117 -2.07 26.26 -0.31
CA ILE A 117 -1.78 27.14 -1.45
C ILE A 117 -0.27 27.21 -1.66
N LYS A 118 0.49 27.59 -0.62
CA LYS A 118 1.95 27.68 -0.67
C LYS A 118 2.61 26.35 -1.06
N TYR A 119 2.08 25.23 -0.58
CA TYR A 119 2.59 23.91 -0.96
C TYR A 119 2.38 23.61 -2.45
N LEU A 120 1.19 23.86 -2.98
CA LEU A 120 0.85 23.61 -4.37
C LEU A 120 1.62 24.54 -5.32
N GLU A 121 1.70 25.83 -4.99
CA GLU A 121 2.51 26.82 -5.72
C GLU A 121 3.99 26.43 -5.73
N GLY A 122 4.52 25.97 -4.59
CA GLY A 122 5.89 25.46 -4.49
C GLY A 122 6.16 24.23 -5.35
N ARG A 123 5.12 23.53 -5.83
CA ARG A 123 5.23 22.43 -6.80
C ARG A 123 4.94 22.87 -8.24
N GLY A 124 4.69 24.16 -8.46
CA GLY A 124 4.39 24.75 -9.78
C GLY A 124 2.94 24.55 -10.22
N PHE A 125 2.01 24.37 -9.30
CA PHE A 125 0.58 24.31 -9.62
C PHE A 125 -0.13 25.62 -9.31
N ASP A 126 -1.15 25.96 -10.09
CA ASP A 126 -2.16 26.95 -9.72
C ASP A 126 -3.19 26.29 -8.78
N PRO A 127 -3.25 26.67 -7.50
CA PRO A 127 -4.13 26.01 -6.52
C PRO A 127 -5.61 26.22 -6.83
N TYR A 128 -5.99 27.38 -7.38
CA TYR A 128 -7.38 27.71 -7.67
C TYR A 128 -7.85 26.97 -8.93
N LEU A 129 -6.99 26.88 -9.94
CA LEU A 129 -7.27 26.06 -11.12
C LEU A 129 -7.41 24.59 -10.75
N LEU A 130 -6.50 24.05 -9.92
CA LEU A 130 -6.60 22.67 -9.42
C LEU A 130 -7.90 22.43 -8.65
N SER A 131 -8.27 23.36 -7.77
CA SER A 131 -9.51 23.23 -7.00
C SER A 131 -10.73 23.23 -7.92
N LYS A 132 -10.72 24.08 -8.95
CA LYS A 132 -11.81 24.20 -9.93
C LYS A 132 -11.92 22.99 -10.85
N GLU A 133 -10.81 22.50 -11.41
CA GLU A 133 -10.81 21.45 -12.44
C GLU A 133 -10.85 20.05 -11.85
N TRP A 134 -10.23 19.85 -10.69
CA TRP A 134 -10.00 18.53 -10.09
C TRP A 134 -10.62 18.38 -8.70
N GLY A 135 -11.34 19.39 -8.21
CA GLY A 135 -11.96 19.37 -6.87
C GLY A 135 -10.93 19.33 -5.73
N VAL A 136 -9.67 19.69 -6.00
CA VAL A 136 -8.60 19.64 -4.99
C VAL A 136 -8.93 20.59 -3.83
N SER A 137 -8.79 20.07 -2.62
CA SER A 137 -9.03 20.81 -1.37
C SER A 137 -7.92 20.50 -0.36
N GLY A 138 -8.05 21.02 0.87
CA GLY A 138 -7.10 20.81 1.95
C GLY A 138 -7.80 20.35 3.22
N THR A 139 -7.12 19.55 4.03
CA THR A 139 -7.61 19.11 5.34
C THR A 139 -7.06 19.99 6.46
N GLY A 140 -7.87 20.20 7.48
CA GLY A 140 -7.51 21.01 8.64
C GLY A 140 -6.53 20.30 9.60
N PRO A 141 -6.06 21.02 10.64
CA PRO A 141 -5.13 20.47 11.64
C PRO A 141 -5.72 19.34 12.49
N THR A 142 -7.04 19.23 12.57
CA THR A 142 -7.77 18.24 13.38
C THR A 142 -8.61 17.29 12.54
N SER A 143 -8.42 17.27 11.21
CA SER A 143 -9.21 16.46 10.29
C SER A 143 -8.97 14.97 10.50
N LYS A 144 -10.03 14.25 10.83
CA LYS A 144 -10.00 12.79 11.05
C LYS A 144 -11.12 12.11 10.27
N LEU A 145 -10.88 10.87 9.88
CA LEU A 145 -11.90 10.00 9.34
C LEU A 145 -11.92 8.73 10.18
N ASP A 146 -12.97 8.58 10.98
CA ASP A 146 -13.05 7.57 12.04
C ASP A 146 -11.85 7.69 13.01
N HIS A 147 -10.97 6.69 13.02
CA HIS A 147 -9.77 6.64 13.86
C HIS A 147 -8.49 7.05 13.11
N ILE A 148 -8.59 7.38 11.82
CA ILE A 148 -7.42 7.74 10.99
C ILE A 148 -7.26 9.26 10.93
N ASP A 149 -6.02 9.70 11.11
CA ASP A 149 -5.61 11.10 11.02
C ASP A 149 -5.35 11.51 9.56
N TYR A 150 -6.11 12.49 9.09
CA TYR A 150 -5.94 13.10 7.78
C TYR A 150 -5.48 14.56 7.90
N SER A 151 -4.94 14.97 9.04
CA SER A 151 -4.53 16.36 9.27
C SER A 151 -3.42 16.83 8.32
N HIS A 152 -3.50 18.10 7.91
CA HIS A 152 -2.47 18.78 7.11
C HIS A 152 -2.12 18.07 5.79
N ARG A 153 -3.14 17.79 4.98
CA ARG A 153 -3.00 17.11 3.68
C ARG A 153 -3.73 17.86 2.58
N ILE A 154 -3.18 17.81 1.36
CA ILE A 154 -3.94 18.10 0.14
C ILE A 154 -4.87 16.91 -0.09
N LEU A 155 -6.17 17.17 -0.32
CA LEU A 155 -7.17 16.16 -0.63
C LEU A 155 -7.56 16.24 -2.09
N ALA A 156 -7.48 15.10 -2.78
CA ALA A 156 -7.87 14.91 -4.16
C ALA A 156 -9.06 13.93 -4.23
N PRO A 157 -10.26 14.38 -4.62
CA PRO A 157 -11.38 13.48 -4.79
C PRO A 157 -11.14 12.54 -5.98
N ILE A 158 -11.57 11.28 -5.87
CA ILE A 158 -11.53 10.31 -6.97
C ILE A 158 -12.95 10.17 -7.49
N GLU A 159 -13.16 10.64 -8.71
CA GLU A 159 -14.45 10.58 -9.40
C GLU A 159 -14.52 9.39 -10.35
N TRP A 160 -15.65 8.67 -10.32
CA TRP A 160 -15.94 7.59 -11.25
C TRP A 160 -17.38 7.71 -11.75
N ASN A 161 -17.58 7.69 -13.08
CA ASN A 161 -18.88 7.90 -13.71
C ASN A 161 -19.62 9.16 -13.20
N GLY A 162 -18.90 10.28 -13.00
CA GLY A 162 -19.46 11.55 -12.57
C GLY A 162 -19.87 11.62 -11.09
N ARG A 163 -19.42 10.67 -10.26
CA ARG A 163 -19.66 10.66 -8.81
C ARG A 163 -18.34 10.51 -8.07
N VAL A 164 -18.20 11.19 -6.93
CA VAL A 164 -17.06 10.96 -6.05
C VAL A 164 -17.23 9.60 -5.34
N VAL A 165 -16.31 8.68 -5.59
CA VAL A 165 -16.37 7.30 -5.06
C VAL A 165 -15.30 7.01 -4.03
N SER A 166 -14.23 7.80 -4.00
CA SER A 166 -13.13 7.73 -3.04
C SER A 166 -12.37 9.07 -3.02
N PHE A 167 -11.26 9.14 -2.30
CA PHE A 167 -10.31 10.25 -2.36
C PHE A 167 -8.90 9.75 -2.02
N GLN A 168 -7.88 10.49 -2.45
CA GLN A 168 -6.50 10.32 -2.00
C GLN A 168 -6.02 11.63 -1.38
N THR A 169 -5.15 11.54 -0.38
CA THR A 169 -4.55 12.71 0.25
C THR A 169 -3.03 12.66 0.18
N ARG A 170 -2.40 13.84 0.09
CA ARG A 170 -0.96 14.04 0.09
C ARG A 170 -0.54 14.85 1.31
N SER A 171 0.40 14.34 2.10
CA SER A 171 0.94 15.11 3.24
C SER A 171 1.68 16.36 2.79
N LEU A 172 1.44 17.46 3.51
CA LEU A 172 2.20 18.70 3.39
C LEU A 172 3.59 18.58 4.02
N LYS A 173 3.76 17.70 5.01
CA LYS A 173 5.02 17.56 5.76
C LYS A 173 6.04 16.83 4.89
N ALA A 174 7.22 17.44 4.71
CA ALA A 174 8.29 16.87 3.88
C ALA A 174 8.77 15.50 4.38
N ASN A 175 8.81 15.33 5.71
CA ASN A 175 9.30 14.14 6.40
C ASN A 175 8.16 13.24 6.94
N ASP A 176 6.96 13.35 6.40
CA ASP A 176 5.87 12.43 6.76
C ASP A 176 6.23 11.01 6.29
N PRO A 177 6.20 9.99 7.17
CA PRO A 177 6.40 8.61 6.75
C PRO A 177 5.33 8.15 5.74
N ILE A 178 4.12 8.73 5.80
CA ILE A 178 3.01 8.41 4.90
C ILE A 178 2.72 9.61 4.01
N LYS A 179 3.44 9.64 2.89
CA LYS A 179 3.31 10.69 1.87
C LYS A 179 1.92 10.74 1.25
N TYR A 180 1.37 9.58 0.87
CA TYR A 180 0.02 9.46 0.32
C TYR A 180 -0.85 8.58 1.21
N LEU A 181 -2.09 8.99 1.43
CA LEU A 181 -3.07 8.25 2.23
C LEU A 181 -4.43 8.28 1.54
N ALA A 182 -4.93 7.11 1.14
CA ALA A 182 -6.22 6.95 0.47
C ALA A 182 -7.38 6.97 1.46
N CYS A 183 -8.61 7.06 0.96
CA CYS A 183 -9.82 6.81 1.73
C CYS A 183 -9.79 5.41 2.35
N LEU A 184 -10.38 5.27 3.55
CA LEU A 184 -10.54 3.97 4.18
C LEU A 184 -11.35 3.04 3.27
N MET A 185 -10.86 1.82 3.01
CA MET A 185 -11.53 0.82 2.16
C MET A 185 -13.00 0.60 2.55
N ALA A 186 -13.33 0.71 3.84
CA ALA A 186 -14.70 0.60 4.35
C ALA A 186 -15.63 1.77 4.03
N ARG A 187 -15.10 2.84 3.44
CA ARG A 187 -15.82 4.07 3.08
C ARG A 187 -15.72 4.39 1.59
N GLU A 188 -14.99 3.58 0.84
CA GLU A 188 -14.96 3.71 -0.61
C GLU A 188 -16.25 3.12 -1.19
N GLU A 189 -16.90 3.88 -2.08
CA GLU A 189 -17.99 3.34 -2.89
C GLU A 189 -17.42 2.38 -3.94
N ILE A 190 -16.28 2.74 -4.53
CA ILE A 190 -15.49 1.89 -5.42
C ILE A 190 -14.04 1.91 -4.95
N HIS A 191 -13.47 0.72 -4.80
CA HIS A 191 -12.08 0.55 -4.37
C HIS A 191 -11.12 1.26 -5.32
N HIS A 192 -10.36 2.26 -4.85
CA HIS A 192 -9.54 3.13 -5.71
C HIS A 192 -8.53 2.35 -6.58
N GLN A 193 -7.95 1.25 -6.10
CA GLN A 193 -7.02 0.42 -6.89
C GLN A 193 -7.68 -0.36 -8.04
N ARG A 194 -9.00 -0.30 -8.20
CA ARG A 194 -9.75 -0.95 -9.29
C ARG A 194 -10.24 0.03 -10.35
N ILE A 195 -9.92 1.31 -10.18
CA ILE A 195 -10.32 2.41 -11.06
C ILE A 195 -9.11 3.29 -11.34
N LEU A 196 -9.27 4.18 -12.31
CA LEU A 196 -8.24 5.14 -12.70
C LEU A 196 -8.64 6.54 -12.23
N TYR A 197 -7.67 7.29 -11.73
CA TYR A 197 -7.79 8.71 -11.46
C TYR A 197 -7.68 9.50 -12.77
N GLY A 198 -8.66 10.37 -13.05
CA GLY A 198 -8.67 11.19 -14.26
C GLY A 198 -10.07 11.76 -14.53
N ASN A 199 -10.17 12.66 -15.52
CA ASN A 199 -11.46 13.18 -15.95
C ASN A 199 -12.04 12.33 -17.09
N GLN A 200 -12.82 11.32 -16.73
CA GLN A 200 -13.45 10.37 -17.67
C GLN A 200 -14.26 11.04 -18.77
N SER A 201 -14.93 12.16 -18.47
CA SER A 201 -15.77 12.87 -19.44
C SER A 201 -14.95 13.47 -20.59
N LEU A 202 -13.65 13.64 -20.41
CA LEU A 202 -12.74 14.25 -21.37
C LEU A 202 -11.82 13.22 -22.05
N TRP A 203 -11.91 11.94 -21.68
CA TRP A 203 -11.08 10.89 -22.26
C TRP A 203 -11.39 10.66 -23.74
N ARG A 204 -10.34 10.33 -24.49
CA ARG A 204 -10.39 10.05 -25.94
C ARG A 204 -9.91 8.64 -26.22
N LYS A 205 -9.80 8.28 -27.50
CA LYS A 205 -9.26 6.98 -27.97
C LYS A 205 -7.83 6.69 -27.50
N ARG A 206 -7.06 7.72 -27.14
CA ARG A 206 -5.68 7.62 -26.66
C ARG A 206 -5.52 8.57 -25.46
N GLY A 207 -4.73 8.16 -24.48
CA GLY A 207 -4.38 8.96 -23.31
C GLY A 207 -3.02 8.57 -22.76
N VAL A 208 -2.53 9.33 -21.78
CA VAL A 208 -1.23 9.11 -21.15
C VAL A 208 -1.42 8.50 -19.76
N CYS A 209 -0.87 7.31 -19.55
CA CYS A 209 -0.83 6.67 -18.25
C CYS A 209 0.38 7.21 -17.45
N VAL A 210 0.16 7.62 -16.21
CA VAL A 210 1.20 8.14 -15.30
C VAL A 210 1.12 7.45 -13.94
N GLU A 211 2.17 7.60 -13.13
CA GLU A 211 2.28 6.91 -11.83
C GLU A 211 1.36 7.50 -10.75
N GLY A 212 1.07 8.81 -10.79
CA GLY A 212 0.36 9.45 -9.69
C GLY A 212 -0.48 10.65 -10.06
N ILE A 213 -1.36 11.02 -9.14
CA ILE A 213 -2.34 12.10 -9.30
C ILE A 213 -1.70 13.45 -9.64
N THR A 214 -0.50 13.72 -9.14
CA THR A 214 0.21 14.97 -9.43
C THR A 214 0.69 15.05 -10.86
N ASP A 215 1.01 13.91 -11.49
CA ASP A 215 1.40 13.89 -12.89
C ASP A 215 0.16 14.04 -13.78
N VAL A 216 -0.97 13.49 -13.34
CA VAL A 216 -2.26 13.73 -13.99
C VAL A 216 -2.60 15.22 -14.02
N TRP A 217 -2.38 15.93 -12.91
CA TRP A 217 -2.56 17.38 -12.83
C TRP A 217 -1.64 18.15 -13.77
N ARG A 218 -0.39 17.72 -13.95
CA ARG A 218 0.57 18.39 -14.85
C ARG A 218 0.23 18.20 -16.32
N LEU A 219 -0.21 17.00 -16.70
CA LEU A 219 -0.50 16.66 -18.09
C LEU A 219 -1.95 16.99 -18.49
N GLY A 220 -2.84 17.15 -17.51
CA GLY A 220 -4.22 17.53 -17.71
C GLY A 220 -5.13 16.37 -18.13
N ALA A 221 -6.31 16.72 -18.63
CA ALA A 221 -7.44 15.80 -18.81
C ALA A 221 -7.23 14.59 -19.74
N GLN A 222 -6.17 14.57 -20.57
CA GLN A 222 -5.84 13.43 -21.42
C GLN A 222 -4.94 12.40 -20.73
N SER A 223 -4.63 12.61 -19.45
CA SER A 223 -3.84 11.69 -18.64
C SER A 223 -4.68 11.02 -17.55
N PHE A 224 -4.18 9.88 -17.08
CA PHE A 224 -4.80 9.09 -16.01
C PHE A 224 -3.73 8.31 -15.24
N GLY A 225 -4.03 7.93 -14.01
CA GLY A 225 -3.14 7.14 -13.14
C GLY A 225 -3.89 6.20 -12.21
#